data_AF-A0A917XF79-F1
#
_entry.id   AF-A0A917XF79-F1
#
_cell.length_a   1.000
_cell.length_b   1.000
_cell.length_c   1.000
_cell.angle_alpha   90.00
_cell.angle_beta   90.00
_cell.angle_gamma   90.00
#
_symmetry.space_group_name_H-M   'P 1'
#
loop_
_entity.id
_entity.type
_entity.pdbx_description
1 polymer ?
#
loop_
_entity_poly.entity_id
_entity_poly.type
_entity_poly.pdbx_seq_one_letter_code
_entity_poly.pdbx_strand_id
1 'polypeptide(L)'
;MCLVHTRRTLITALLAPIATTAHAAPASAHRPVHHAPGETITLPVRDARAAPPAADENRAGYSRDKFKHWTDADKDGRNVRSEVRLEEAVTAPEVGPKCALTGGSW
;
A
#
# COMPACT_ATOMS: atom_id res chain seq x y z
N MET A 1 17.50 11.87 -81.15
CA MET A 1 17.45 13.32 -80.84
C MET A 1 16.86 13.51 -79.45
N CYS A 2 17.23 14.62 -78.79
CA CYS A 2 16.90 15.10 -77.44
C CYS A 2 17.73 14.54 -76.26
N LEU A 3 18.83 15.25 -75.99
CA LEU A 3 19.50 15.43 -74.70
C LEU A 3 18.49 15.82 -73.60
N VAL A 4 18.64 15.28 -72.38
CA VAL A 4 18.54 16.11 -71.17
C VAL A 4 19.52 15.59 -70.11
N HIS A 5 20.38 16.49 -69.65
CA HIS A 5 21.31 16.31 -68.54
C HIS A 5 20.56 16.44 -67.22
N THR A 6 20.78 15.53 -66.27
CA THR A 6 20.46 15.81 -64.87
C THR A 6 21.66 15.47 -63.99
N ARG A 7 22.12 16.50 -63.27
CA ARG A 7 23.33 16.51 -62.45
C ARG A 7 23.15 15.71 -61.16
N ARG A 8 24.27 15.16 -60.71
CA ARG A 8 24.61 14.62 -59.38
C ARG A 8 23.89 15.31 -58.22
N THR A 9 23.48 14.52 -57.23
CA THR A 9 23.98 14.63 -55.84
C THR A 9 23.57 13.40 -55.04
N LEU A 10 24.55 12.55 -54.70
CA LEU A 10 24.39 11.54 -53.65
C LEU A 10 24.56 12.28 -52.31
N ILE A 11 23.48 12.36 -51.54
CA ILE A 11 23.52 12.86 -50.17
C ILE A 11 23.90 11.67 -49.29
N THR A 12 25.18 11.58 -48.93
CA THR A 12 25.65 10.62 -47.93
C THR A 12 25.21 11.14 -46.55
N ALA A 13 24.09 10.63 -46.05
CA ALA A 13 23.65 10.90 -44.69
C ALA A 13 24.60 10.18 -43.71
N LEU A 14 25.51 10.94 -43.08
CA LEU A 14 26.33 10.45 -41.99
C LEU A 14 25.43 10.33 -40.75
N LEU A 15 24.87 9.13 -40.49
CA LEU A 15 24.26 8.82 -39.21
C LEU A 15 25.38 8.68 -38.16
N ALA A 16 25.55 9.71 -37.34
CA ALA A 16 26.32 9.60 -36.11
C ALA A 16 25.49 8.81 -35.08
N PRO A 17 26.06 7.76 -34.44
CA PRO A 17 25.37 7.08 -33.34
C PRO A 17 25.32 8.02 -32.13
N ILE A 18 24.12 8.43 -31.74
CA ILE A 18 23.90 9.08 -30.45
C ILE A 18 24.14 8.02 -29.38
N ALA A 19 25.32 8.04 -28.75
CA ALA A 19 25.57 7.24 -27.56
C ALA A 19 24.71 7.80 -26.42
N THR A 20 23.57 7.17 -26.17
CA THR A 20 22.77 7.41 -24.96
C THR A 20 23.56 6.88 -23.77
N THR A 21 24.25 7.77 -23.07
CA THR A 21 24.78 7.49 -21.74
C THR A 21 23.58 7.31 -20.80
N ALA A 22 23.21 6.06 -20.53
CA ALA A 22 22.24 5.73 -19.50
C ALA A 22 22.82 6.16 -18.14
N HIS A 23 22.36 7.30 -17.63
CA HIS A 23 22.67 7.72 -16.27
C HIS A 23 21.87 6.84 -15.31
N ALA A 24 22.45 5.73 -14.89
CA ALA A 24 21.92 4.94 -13.78
C ALA A 24 22.09 5.78 -12.51
N ALA A 25 21.04 6.50 -12.13
CA ALA A 25 20.97 7.16 -10.83
C ALA A 25 21.13 6.08 -9.75
N PRO A 26 21.97 6.30 -8.71
CA PRO A 26 22.02 5.37 -7.59
C PRO A 26 20.62 5.28 -6.99
N ALA A 27 20.11 4.07 -6.86
CA ALA A 27 18.94 3.83 -6.01
C ALA A 27 19.36 4.23 -4.59
N SER A 28 18.96 5.43 -4.17
CA SER A 28 19.05 5.82 -2.76
C SER A 28 18.24 4.79 -1.99
N ALA A 29 18.94 3.89 -1.28
CA ALA A 29 18.30 3.06 -0.28
C ALA A 29 17.55 3.99 0.66
N HIS A 30 16.22 3.88 0.69
CA HIS A 30 15.39 4.65 1.61
C HIS A 30 15.78 4.20 3.02
N ARG A 31 16.70 4.94 3.65
CA ARG A 31 16.98 4.77 5.07
C ARG A 31 15.74 5.25 5.80
N PRO A 32 15.12 4.43 6.66
CA PRO A 32 14.01 4.90 7.48
C PRO A 32 14.53 6.09 8.30
N VAL A 33 13.94 7.26 8.06
CA VAL A 33 14.15 8.42 8.92
C VAL A 33 13.24 8.18 10.12
N HIS A 34 13.84 7.90 11.26
CA HIS A 34 13.09 7.79 12.51
C HIS A 34 12.89 9.19 13.07
N HIS A 35 11.63 9.64 13.13
CA HIS A 35 11.24 10.88 13.79
C HIS A 35 11.03 10.62 15.28
N ALA A 36 11.41 11.57 16.12
CA ALA A 36 11.17 11.47 17.55
C ALA A 36 9.66 11.55 17.85
N PRO A 37 9.14 10.86 18.89
CA PRO A 37 7.75 11.02 19.30
C PRO A 37 7.41 12.50 19.59
N GLY A 38 6.33 12.99 18.98
CA GLY A 38 5.89 14.38 19.12
C GLY A 38 6.61 15.40 18.25
N GLU A 39 7.53 14.97 17.38
CA GLU A 39 8.17 15.84 16.39
C GLU A 39 7.18 16.25 15.29
N THR A 40 7.06 17.55 15.05
CA THR A 40 6.29 18.08 13.91
C THR A 40 7.17 18.06 12.66
N ILE A 41 6.73 17.33 11.63
CA ILE A 41 7.44 17.18 10.36
C ILE A 41 6.57 17.63 9.20
N THR A 42 7.19 18.15 8.14
CA THR A 42 6.49 18.52 6.90
C THR A 42 6.94 17.61 5.77
N LEU A 43 6.04 16.76 5.30
CA LEU A 43 6.27 15.82 4.21
C LEU A 43 5.01 15.74 3.31
N PRO A 44 5.13 15.31 2.05
CA PRO A 44 3.96 14.96 1.24
C PRO A 44 3.12 13.86 1.92
N VAL A 45 1.79 13.95 1.80
CA VAL A 45 0.85 12.99 2.44
C VAL A 45 1.12 11.54 2.04
N ARG A 46 1.53 11.30 0.78
CA ARG A 46 1.89 9.94 0.32
C ARG A 46 3.05 9.36 1.12
N ASP A 47 4.06 10.18 1.42
CA ASP A 47 5.24 9.75 2.16
C ASP A 47 4.89 9.58 3.65
N ALA A 48 4.11 10.52 4.21
CA ALA A 48 3.64 10.44 5.59
C ALA A 48 2.82 9.18 5.87
N ARG A 49 2.00 8.72 4.90
CA ARG A 49 1.26 7.46 5.02
C ARG A 49 2.17 6.23 5.02
N ALA A 50 3.29 6.27 4.30
CA ALA A 50 4.21 5.15 4.18
C ALA A 50 5.27 5.13 5.30
N ALA A 51 5.41 6.21 6.07
CA ALA A 51 6.45 6.38 7.07
C ALA A 51 6.31 5.49 8.33
N PRO A 52 5.12 5.23 8.90
CA PRO A 52 5.01 4.44 10.12
C PRO A 52 5.46 2.99 9.89
N PRO A 53 6.34 2.43 10.74
CA PRO A 53 6.68 1.02 10.67
C PRO A 53 5.49 0.17 11.13
N ALA A 54 5.41 -1.06 10.63
CA ALA A 54 4.53 -2.07 11.22
C ALA A 54 4.97 -2.32 12.67
N ALA A 55 4.02 -2.32 13.60
CA ALA A 55 4.25 -2.55 15.01
C ALA A 55 3.15 -3.46 15.57
N ASP A 56 3.45 -4.15 16.67
CA ASP A 56 2.44 -4.94 17.36
C ASP A 56 1.36 -4.04 17.95
N GLU A 57 0.12 -4.53 17.91
CA GLU A 57 -1.04 -3.86 18.47
C GLU A 57 -0.88 -3.66 19.98
N ASN A 58 -0.82 -2.40 20.44
CA ASN A 58 -0.83 -2.08 21.86
C ASN A 58 -2.27 -1.98 22.38
N ARG A 59 -2.69 -2.94 23.20
CA ARG A 59 -4.04 -2.98 23.81
C ARG A 59 -4.13 -2.36 25.21
N ALA A 60 -3.09 -1.68 25.68
CA ALA A 60 -3.12 -1.02 26.99
C ALA A 60 -4.32 -0.05 27.10
N GLY A 61 -5.08 -0.15 28.19
CA GLY A 61 -6.26 0.69 28.44
C GLY A 61 -7.55 0.25 27.72
N TYR A 62 -7.46 -0.65 26.75
CA TYR A 62 -8.63 -1.28 26.14
C TYR A 62 -9.30 -2.23 27.14
N SER A 63 -10.58 -2.00 27.42
CA SER A 63 -11.44 -2.94 28.16
C SER A 63 -12.75 -3.10 27.41
N ARG A 64 -13.10 -4.36 27.12
CA ARG A 64 -14.35 -4.71 26.44
C ARG A 64 -15.58 -4.22 27.19
N ASP A 65 -15.54 -4.23 28.52
CA ASP A 65 -16.70 -3.94 29.35
C ASP A 65 -17.12 -2.46 29.28
N LYS A 66 -16.27 -1.60 28.69
CA LYS A 66 -16.61 -0.20 28.38
C LYS A 66 -17.55 -0.05 27.16
N PHE A 67 -17.76 -1.11 26.37
CA PHE A 67 -18.54 -1.08 25.13
C PHE A 67 -19.91 -1.74 25.33
N LYS A 68 -20.85 -0.98 25.92
CA LYS A 68 -22.21 -1.45 26.29
C LYS A 68 -23.10 -1.90 25.13
N HIS A 69 -22.76 -1.57 23.89
CA HIS A 69 -23.58 -1.88 22.71
C HIS A 69 -23.19 -3.19 22.02
N TRP A 70 -22.21 -3.93 22.56
CA TRP A 70 -21.93 -5.31 22.12
C TRP A 70 -22.91 -6.29 22.76
N THR A 71 -24.18 -6.11 22.42
CA THR A 71 -25.31 -6.90 22.91
C THR A 71 -25.77 -7.89 21.86
N ASP A 72 -26.43 -8.94 22.31
CA ASP A 72 -27.24 -9.85 21.51
C ASP A 72 -28.65 -9.26 21.43
N ALA A 73 -28.90 -8.44 20.40
CA ALA A 73 -30.11 -7.62 20.32
C ALA A 73 -31.32 -8.44 19.84
N ASP A 74 -31.10 -9.42 18.97
CA ASP A 74 -32.11 -10.28 18.38
C ASP A 74 -32.26 -11.64 19.10
N LYS A 75 -31.40 -11.92 20.09
CA LYS A 75 -31.43 -13.08 20.99
C LYS A 75 -31.10 -14.39 20.28
N ASP A 76 -30.21 -14.36 19.29
CA ASP A 76 -29.73 -15.54 18.58
C ASP A 76 -28.54 -16.23 19.28
N GLY A 77 -28.01 -15.63 20.36
CA GLY A 77 -26.86 -16.11 21.11
C GLY A 77 -25.50 -15.57 20.63
N ARG A 78 -25.47 -14.65 19.66
CA ARG A 78 -24.30 -13.87 19.25
C ARG A 78 -24.49 -12.42 19.63
N ASN A 79 -23.41 -11.78 20.08
CA ASN A 79 -23.43 -10.34 20.19
C ASN A 79 -23.07 -9.70 18.86
N VAL A 80 -23.51 -8.45 18.67
CA VAL A 80 -23.28 -7.70 17.43
C VAL A 80 -21.81 -7.62 16.99
N ARG A 81 -20.84 -7.72 17.93
CA ARG A 81 -19.42 -7.77 17.55
C ARG A 81 -19.05 -9.07 16.87
N SER A 82 -19.49 -10.21 17.40
CA SER A 82 -19.23 -11.51 16.74
C SER A 82 -19.87 -11.55 15.36
N GLU A 83 -21.05 -10.96 15.21
CA GLU A 83 -21.77 -10.88 13.93
C GLU A 83 -21.00 -10.05 12.91
N VAL A 84 -20.63 -8.81 13.25
CA VAL A 84 -19.82 -7.94 12.37
C VAL A 84 -18.51 -8.62 12.00
N ARG A 85 -17.87 -9.29 12.95
CA ARG A 85 -16.63 -10.01 12.69
C ARG A 85 -16.80 -11.18 11.73
N LEU A 86 -17.94 -11.88 11.77
CA LEU A 86 -18.24 -12.95 10.83
C LEU A 86 -18.54 -12.38 9.44
N GLU A 87 -19.31 -11.30 9.37
CA GLU A 87 -19.73 -10.68 8.10
C GLU A 87 -18.58 -10.00 7.34
N GLU A 88 -17.66 -9.34 8.05
CA GLU A 88 -16.56 -8.59 7.43
C GLU A 88 -15.29 -9.45 7.20
N ALA A 89 -15.31 -10.73 7.59
CA ALA A 89 -14.14 -11.59 7.44
C ALA A 89 -13.82 -11.86 5.96
N VAL A 90 -12.57 -11.58 5.56
CA VAL A 90 -12.02 -11.99 4.26
C VAL A 90 -11.84 -13.51 4.22
N THR A 91 -11.22 -14.08 5.25
CA THR A 91 -11.17 -15.53 5.47
C THR A 91 -12.04 -15.87 6.66
N ALA A 92 -13.03 -16.74 6.45
CA ALA A 92 -13.96 -17.12 7.49
C ALA A 92 -13.24 -17.71 8.72
N PRO A 93 -13.52 -17.21 9.94
CA PRO A 93 -13.03 -17.82 11.16
C PRO A 93 -13.81 -19.09 11.51
N GLU A 94 -13.24 -19.94 12.36
CA GLU A 94 -13.96 -21.04 12.99
C GLU A 94 -14.85 -20.51 14.11
N VAL A 95 -16.05 -21.08 14.24
CA VAL A 95 -17.02 -20.73 15.28
C VAL A 95 -17.09 -21.84 16.33
N GLY A 96 -16.54 -21.57 17.51
CA GLY A 96 -16.57 -22.47 18.66
C GLY A 96 -17.75 -22.24 19.62
N PRO A 97 -17.76 -22.94 20.76
CA PRO A 97 -18.78 -22.78 21.79
C PRO A 97 -18.95 -21.33 22.24
N LYS A 98 -20.20 -20.93 22.51
CA LYS A 98 -20.57 -19.53 22.83
C LYS A 98 -20.11 -18.52 21.77
N CYS A 99 -20.03 -18.94 20.51
CA CYS A 99 -19.66 -18.11 19.37
C CYS A 99 -18.24 -17.51 19.49
N ALA A 100 -17.33 -18.24 20.15
CA ALA A 100 -15.92 -17.90 20.16
C ALA A 100 -15.35 -18.02 18.75
N LEU A 101 -14.73 -16.96 18.24
CA LEU A 101 -14.15 -16.93 16.89
C LEU A 101 -12.64 -17.15 16.97
N THR A 102 -12.12 -18.10 16.20
CA THR A 102 -10.69 -18.45 16.11
C THR A 102 -10.22 -18.46 14.66
N GLY A 103 -8.97 -18.04 14.42
CA GLY A 103 -8.44 -17.88 13.06
C GLY A 103 -9.12 -16.73 12.31
N GLY A 104 -9.28 -16.90 11.00
CA GLY A 104 -9.86 -15.90 10.10
C GLY A 104 -8.93 -14.73 9.76
N SER A 105 -9.35 -13.93 8.80
CA SER A 105 -8.72 -12.65 8.47
C SER A 105 -9.79 -11.60 8.19
N TRP A 106 -9.46 -10.35 8.50
CA TRP A 106 -10.31 -9.16 8.36
C TRP A 106 -9.55 -8.11 7.58
#